data_AF-A0A8W8JS84-F1
#
_entry.id   AF-A0A8W8JS84-F1
#
_cell.length_a   1.000
_cell.length_b   1.000
_cell.length_c   1.000
_cell.angle_alpha   90.00
_cell.angle_beta   90.00
_cell.angle_gamma   90.00
#
_symmetry.space_group_name_H-M   'P 1'
#
loop_
_entity.id
_entity.type
_entity.pdbx_description
1 polymer ?
#
loop_
_entity_poly.entity_id
_entity_poly.type
_entity_poly.pdbx_seq_one_letter_code
_entity_poly.pdbx_strand_id
1 'polypeptide(L)'
;MYVFQLYDYYSASGVVLLWVCFWESIVIGWVYGSEKFNDAIEVMIGYRINKWFHICWKYLTPLVCTGIFAFQLIGFKPLKYNNEYEYPPWAQGFGLMLALVSMCCIPFYVVGKLLSLKGPIKERIKKAIVPKLTKDQISKKSRNKDGALLLQQIET
;
A
#
# COMPACT_ATOMS: atom_id res chain seq x y z
N MET A 1 12.13 29.49 -11.48
CA MET A 1 11.43 29.39 -10.19
C MET A 1 10.04 28.75 -10.33
N TYR A 2 9.18 29.22 -11.25
CA TYR A 2 7.81 28.69 -11.45
C TYR A 2 7.71 27.19 -11.79
N VAL A 3 8.58 26.67 -12.67
CA VAL A 3 8.59 25.24 -13.02
C VAL A 3 8.97 24.34 -11.84
N PHE A 4 9.89 24.81 -11.00
CA PHE A 4 10.30 24.09 -9.78
C PHE A 4 9.15 24.03 -8.76
N GLN A 5 8.44 25.14 -8.53
CA GLN A 5 7.28 25.15 -7.65
C GLN A 5 6.12 24.30 -8.17
N LEU A 6 5.87 24.31 -9.48
CA LEU A 6 4.83 23.47 -10.07
C LEU A 6 5.17 21.98 -9.95
N TYR A 7 6.44 21.62 -10.19
CA TYR A 7 6.90 20.25 -10.02
C TYR A 7 6.86 19.79 -8.55
N ASP A 8 7.31 20.61 -7.62
CA ASP A 8 7.28 20.30 -6.18
C ASP A 8 5.84 20.09 -5.68
N TYR A 9 4.91 20.93 -6.13
CA TYR A 9 3.49 20.80 -5.78
C TYR A 9 2.82 19.54 -6.37
N TYR A 10 3.01 19.27 -7.66
CA TYR A 10 2.35 18.16 -8.35
C TYR A 10 3.04 16.79 -8.17
N SER A 11 4.37 16.77 -8.05
CA SER A 11 5.16 15.53 -7.98
C SER A 11 5.51 15.13 -6.55
N ALA A 12 5.84 16.08 -5.66
CA ALA A 12 6.42 15.78 -4.36
C ALA A 12 5.46 15.94 -3.17
N SER A 13 4.34 16.67 -3.29
CA SER A 13 3.53 17.04 -2.12
C SER A 13 2.04 16.67 -2.18
N GLY A 14 1.38 16.74 -3.34
CA GLY A 14 -0.08 16.73 -3.39
C GLY A 14 -0.76 15.35 -3.43
N VAL A 15 -1.06 14.89 -4.65
CA VAL A 15 -2.03 13.80 -4.88
C VAL A 15 -1.35 12.46 -5.15
N VAL A 16 -0.17 12.50 -5.76
CA VAL A 16 0.56 11.29 -6.18
C VAL A 16 1.03 10.48 -4.97
N LEU A 17 1.62 11.14 -3.96
CA LEU A 17 2.03 10.48 -2.72
C LEU A 17 0.82 9.88 -1.98
N LEU A 18 -0.28 10.63 -1.85
CA LEU A 18 -1.49 10.13 -1.20
C LEU A 18 -2.09 8.93 -1.93
N TRP A 19 -2.06 8.93 -3.26
CA TRP A 19 -2.49 7.79 -4.08
C TRP A 19 -1.64 6.54 -3.82
N VAL A 20 -0.31 6.69 -3.75
CA VAL A 20 0.60 5.59 -3.45
C VAL A 20 0.36 5.07 -2.03
N CYS A 21 0.31 5.96 -1.03
CA CYS A 21 0.04 5.59 0.36
C CYS A 21 -1.31 4.89 0.55
N PHE A 22 -2.34 5.31 -0.18
CA PHE A 22 -3.65 4.66 -0.18
C PHE A 22 -3.56 3.21 -0.67
N TRP A 23 -2.95 2.99 -1.83
CA TRP A 23 -2.75 1.63 -2.37
C TRP A 23 -1.88 0.77 -1.48
N GLU A 24 -0.80 1.32 -0.93
CA GLU A 24 0.09 0.63 -0.01
C GLU A 24 -0.66 0.16 1.24
N SER A 25 -1.47 1.03 1.84
CA SER A 25 -2.27 0.72 3.03
C SER A 25 -3.31 -0.38 2.76
N ILE A 26 -3.98 -0.35 1.61
CA ILE A 26 -4.94 -1.39 1.21
C ILE A 26 -4.25 -2.74 1.00
N VAL A 27 -3.10 -2.74 0.32
CA VAL A 27 -2.34 -3.96 0.04
C VAL A 27 -1.88 -4.61 1.33
N ILE A 28 -1.35 -3.84 2.29
CA ILE A 28 -0.90 -4.37 3.58
C ILE A 28 -2.08 -4.86 4.42
N GLY A 29 -3.16 -4.07 4.52
CA GLY A 29 -4.29 -4.38 5.39
C GLY A 29 -5.13 -5.58 4.93
N TRP A 30 -5.41 -5.67 3.62
CA TRP A 30 -6.40 -6.59 3.07
C TRP A 30 -5.79 -7.65 2.13
N VAL A 31 -4.84 -7.29 1.27
CA VAL A 31 -4.29 -8.22 0.26
C VAL A 31 -3.26 -9.17 0.89
N TYR A 32 -2.27 -8.63 1.60
CA TYR A 32 -1.26 -9.41 2.32
C TYR A 32 -1.88 -10.15 3.52
N GLY A 33 -2.84 -9.50 4.16
CA GLY A 33 -3.55 -10.01 5.32
C GLY A 33 -2.82 -9.62 6.60
N SER A 34 -3.53 -8.87 7.45
CA SER A 34 -2.99 -8.27 8.66
C SER A 34 -2.34 -9.28 9.63
N GLU A 35 -2.85 -10.51 9.72
CA GLU A 35 -2.28 -11.53 10.61
C GLU A 35 -0.91 -12.00 10.15
N LYS A 36 -0.70 -12.17 8.84
CA LYS A 36 0.61 -12.54 8.29
C LYS A 36 1.64 -11.44 8.49
N PHE A 37 1.18 -10.18 8.51
CA PHE A 37 2.03 -9.03 8.80
C PHE A 37 2.45 -9.00 10.27
N ASN A 38 1.51 -9.24 11.19
CA ASN A 38 1.81 -9.34 12.62
C ASN A 38 2.79 -10.50 12.90
N ASP A 39 2.57 -11.67 12.29
CA ASP A 39 3.48 -12.82 12.38
C ASP A 39 4.87 -12.50 11.83
N ALA A 40 4.98 -11.72 10.74
CA ALA A 40 6.28 -11.29 10.21
C ALA A 40 7.01 -10.34 11.17
N ILE A 41 6.27 -9.42 11.80
CA ILE A 41 6.83 -8.52 12.83
C ILE A 41 7.29 -9.32 14.05
N GLU A 42 6.53 -10.32 14.47
CA GLU A 42 6.89 -11.20 15.59
C GLU A 42 8.21 -11.94 15.30
N VAL A 43 8.45 -12.37 14.07
CA VAL A 43 9.73 -12.99 13.67
C VAL A 43 10.91 -12.00 13.66
N MET A 44 10.66 -10.73 13.37
CA MET A 44 11.70 -9.69 13.34
C MET A 44 12.05 -9.18 14.74
N ILE A 45 11.04 -8.95 15.60
CA ILE A 45 11.20 -8.26 16.88
C ILE A 45 11.21 -9.24 18.07
N GLY A 46 10.69 -10.46 17.90
CA GLY A 46 10.72 -11.52 18.92
C GLY A 46 9.58 -11.48 19.94
N TYR A 47 8.64 -10.52 19.83
CA TYR A 47 7.40 -10.49 20.62
C TYR A 47 6.20 -10.12 19.74
N ARG A 48 5.00 -10.57 20.15
CA ARG A 48 3.76 -10.34 19.42
C ARG A 48 3.13 -9.01 19.85
N ILE A 49 2.92 -8.09 18.91
CA ILE A 49 2.28 -6.79 19.17
C ILE A 49 0.82 -7.02 19.62
N ASN A 50 0.39 -6.26 20.63
CA ASN A 50 -0.96 -6.34 21.20
C ASN A 50 -2.05 -6.13 20.12
N LYS A 51 -3.13 -6.92 20.17
CA LYS A 51 -4.16 -6.98 19.10
C LYS A 51 -4.84 -5.63 18.84
N TRP A 52 -4.91 -4.76 19.83
CA TRP A 52 -5.47 -3.41 19.70
C TRP A 52 -4.64 -2.50 18.78
N PHE A 53 -3.31 -2.53 18.90
CA PHE A 53 -2.42 -1.78 18.01
C PHE A 53 -2.47 -2.31 16.57
N HIS A 54 -2.69 -3.61 16.43
CA HIS A 54 -2.86 -4.23 15.12
C HIS A 54 -4.13 -3.79 14.40
N ILE A 55 -5.26 -3.73 15.11
CA ILE A 55 -6.53 -3.20 14.58
C ILE A 55 -6.39 -1.73 14.20
N CYS A 56 -5.68 -0.95 15.01
CA CYS A 56 -5.34 0.44 14.71
C CYS A 56 -4.62 0.54 13.36
N TRP A 57 -3.54 -0.20 13.13
CA TRP A 57 -2.83 -0.14 11.84
C TRP A 57 -3.63 -0.72 10.67
N LYS A 58 -4.50 -1.70 10.92
CA LYS A 58 -5.32 -2.31 9.86
C LYS A 58 -6.44 -1.41 9.38
N TYR A 59 -7.10 -0.68 10.29
CA TYR A 59 -8.31 0.08 9.96
C TYR A 59 -8.10 1.59 10.08
N LEU A 60 -7.40 2.07 11.10
CA LEU A 60 -7.18 3.51 11.29
C LEU A 60 -6.28 4.06 10.18
N THR A 61 -5.17 3.39 9.87
CA THR A 61 -4.26 3.85 8.80
C THR A 61 -4.94 4.00 7.44
N PRO A 62 -5.60 2.97 6.88
CA PRO A 62 -6.29 3.15 5.60
C PRO A 62 -7.47 4.12 5.69
N LEU A 63 -8.18 4.21 6.83
CA LEU A 63 -9.28 5.16 7.00
C LEU A 63 -8.76 6.61 6.98
N VAL A 64 -7.66 6.90 7.68
CA VAL A 64 -7.03 8.23 7.68
C VAL A 64 -6.46 8.54 6.29
N CYS A 65 -5.77 7.61 5.64
CA CYS A 65 -5.28 7.81 4.27
C CYS A 65 -6.42 8.08 3.28
N THR A 66 -7.53 7.33 3.38
CA THR A 66 -8.71 7.54 2.54
C THR A 66 -9.37 8.88 2.83
N GLY A 67 -9.47 9.27 4.10
CA GLY A 67 -10.04 10.54 4.52
C GLY A 67 -9.25 11.75 4.01
N ILE A 68 -7.92 11.71 4.14
CA ILE A 68 -7.04 12.77 3.63
C ILE A 68 -7.09 12.82 2.09
N PHE A 69 -7.10 11.66 1.43
CA PHE A 69 -7.22 11.58 -0.02
C PHE A 69 -8.57 12.14 -0.52
N ALA A 70 -9.68 11.79 0.14
CA ALA A 70 -11.00 12.31 -0.17
C ALA A 70 -11.08 13.82 0.09
N PHE A 71 -10.50 14.30 1.19
CA PHE A 71 -10.40 15.73 1.48
C PHE A 71 -9.60 16.48 0.42
N GLN A 72 -8.52 15.89 -0.10
CA GLN A 72 -7.76 16.46 -1.21
C GLN A 72 -8.55 16.46 -2.53
N LEU A 73 -9.32 15.41 -2.83
CA LEU A 73 -10.17 15.38 -4.02
C LEU A 73 -11.34 16.38 -3.97
N ILE A 74 -11.96 16.55 -2.80
CA ILE A 74 -13.08 17.49 -2.61
C ILE A 74 -12.55 18.94 -2.56
N GLY A 75 -11.39 19.13 -1.92
CA GLY A 75 -10.68 20.41 -1.84
C GLY A 75 -9.86 20.74 -3.09
N PHE A 76 -9.98 19.96 -4.17
CA PHE A 76 -9.26 20.15 -5.43
C PHE A 76 -9.76 21.41 -6.17
N LYS A 77 -9.45 22.58 -5.62
CA LYS A 77 -9.56 23.84 -6.35
C LYS A 77 -8.46 23.84 -7.40
N PRO A 78 -8.76 24.20 -8.67
CA PRO A 78 -7.72 24.42 -9.66
C PRO A 78 -6.74 25.44 -9.07
N LEU A 79 -5.44 25.13 -9.10
CA LEU A 79 -4.38 26.00 -8.60
C LEU A 79 -4.53 27.39 -9.22
N LYS A 80 -5.15 28.31 -8.47
CA LYS A 80 -5.04 29.75 -8.72
C LYS A 80 -3.82 30.20 -7.94
N TYR A 81 -2.73 30.48 -8.64
CA TYR A 81 -1.63 31.22 -8.05
C TYR A 81 -2.10 32.66 -7.88
N ASN A 82 -2.46 33.01 -6.64
CA ASN A 82 -2.64 34.38 -6.17
C ASN A 82 -3.70 35.24 -6.88
N ASN A 83 -4.91 34.72 -7.21
CA ASN A 83 -6.07 35.49 -7.74
C ASN A 83 -5.83 36.42 -8.96
N GLU A 84 -4.63 36.49 -9.53
CA GLU A 84 -4.26 37.32 -10.68
C GLU A 84 -3.46 36.56 -11.75
N TYR A 85 -2.96 35.35 -11.47
CA TYR A 85 -2.25 34.54 -12.47
C TYR A 85 -2.94 33.18 -12.68
N GLU A 86 -3.72 33.10 -13.75
CA GLU A 86 -4.19 31.83 -14.30
C GLU A 86 -2.97 31.06 -14.83
N TYR A 87 -2.65 29.94 -14.17
CA TYR A 87 -1.68 29.01 -14.73
C TYR A 87 -2.24 28.55 -16.08
N PRO A 88 -1.49 28.69 -17.18
CA PRO A 88 -2.04 28.43 -18.48
C PRO A 88 -2.46 26.95 -18.59
N PRO A 89 -3.56 26.64 -19.29
CA PRO A 89 -4.17 25.30 -19.29
C PRO A 89 -3.19 24.16 -19.64
N TRP A 90 -2.16 24.44 -20.42
CA TRP A 90 -1.11 23.48 -20.78
C TRP A 90 -0.28 23.01 -19.58
N ALA A 91 0.02 23.88 -18.61
CA ALA A 91 0.81 23.54 -17.44
C ALA A 91 -0.01 22.78 -16.39
N GLN A 92 -1.30 23.11 -16.25
CA GLN A 92 -2.23 22.30 -15.46
C GLN A 92 -2.44 20.91 -16.09
N GLY A 93 -2.53 20.85 -17.42
CA GLY A 93 -2.57 19.59 -18.17
C GLY A 93 -1.30 18.75 -17.97
N PHE A 94 -0.12 19.38 -17.96
CA PHE A 94 1.16 18.70 -17.72
C PHE A 94 1.26 18.14 -16.30
N GLY A 95 0.84 18.90 -15.27
CA GLY A 95 0.79 18.43 -13.89
C GLY A 95 -0.18 17.25 -13.69
N LEU A 96 -1.35 17.32 -14.32
CA LEU A 96 -2.32 16.21 -14.29
C LEU A 96 -1.81 14.98 -15.06
N MET A 97 -1.20 15.17 -16.23
CA MET A 97 -0.61 14.07 -17.01
C MET A 97 0.49 13.36 -16.21
N LEU A 98 1.34 14.12 -15.53
CA LEU A 98 2.40 13.55 -14.68
C LEU A 98 1.81 12.76 -13.50
N ALA A 99 0.74 13.26 -12.89
CA ALA A 99 0.01 12.53 -11.86
C ALA A 99 -0.63 11.25 -12.40
N LEU A 100 -1.28 11.31 -13.56
CA LEU A 100 -1.94 10.16 -14.21
C LEU A 100 -0.94 9.07 -14.59
N VAL A 101 0.24 9.42 -15.10
CA VAL A 101 1.29 8.45 -15.42
C VAL A 101 1.68 7.66 -14.18
N SER A 102 1.92 8.34 -13.05
CA SER A 102 2.25 7.65 -11.79
C SER A 102 1.08 6.82 -11.25
N MET A 103 -0.15 7.31 -11.36
CA MET A 103 -1.34 6.57 -10.93
C MET A 103 -1.56 5.29 -11.74
N CYS A 104 -1.26 5.32 -13.04
CA CYS A 104 -1.40 4.18 -13.95
C CYS A 104 -0.29 3.12 -13.79
N CYS A 105 0.89 3.46 -13.27
CA CYS A 105 1.99 2.51 -13.08
C CYS A 105 1.62 1.31 -12.19
N ILE A 106 0.94 1.55 -11.07
CA ILE A 106 0.53 0.50 -10.12
C ILE A 106 -0.46 -0.50 -10.75
N PRO A 107 -1.62 -0.08 -11.31
CA PRO A 107 -2.56 -0.99 -11.94
C PRO A 107 -1.96 -1.66 -13.18
N PHE A 108 -1.15 -0.95 -13.98
CA PHE A 108 -0.48 -1.54 -15.13
C PHE A 108 0.47 -2.66 -14.72
N TYR A 109 1.23 -2.49 -13.63
CA TYR A 109 2.08 -3.55 -13.11
C TYR A 109 1.28 -4.76 -12.63
N VAL A 110 0.14 -4.54 -11.95
CA VAL A 110 -0.77 -5.63 -11.53
C VAL A 110 -1.32 -6.38 -12.73
N VAL A 111 -1.78 -5.67 -13.77
CA VAL A 111 -2.29 -6.28 -15.01
C VAL A 111 -1.19 -7.04 -15.74
N GLY A 112 0.00 -6.45 -15.91
CA GLY A 112 1.14 -7.10 -16.56
C GLY A 112 1.55 -8.40 -15.85
N LYS A 113 1.57 -8.38 -14.51
CA LYS A 113 1.83 -9.58 -13.70
C LYS A 113 0.73 -10.62 -13.88
N LEU A 114 -0.54 -10.20 -13.89
CA LEU A 114 -1.69 -11.08 -14.09
C LEU A 114 -1.73 -11.71 -15.49
N LEU A 115 -1.30 -10.99 -16.52
CA LEU A 115 -1.19 -11.50 -17.89
C LEU A 115 -0.02 -12.48 -18.06
N SER A 116 1.12 -12.22 -17.39
CA SER A 116 2.32 -13.06 -17.47
C SER A 116 2.20 -14.39 -16.72
N LEU A 117 1.32 -14.46 -15.71
CA LEU A 117 1.02 -15.70 -14.99
C LEU A 117 0.16 -16.62 -15.87
N LYS A 118 0.54 -17.89 -16.05
CA LYS A 118 -0.28 -18.89 -16.77
C LYS A 118 -1.32 -19.52 -15.82
N GLY A 119 -2.58 -19.69 -16.27
CA GLY A 119 -3.66 -20.36 -15.53
C GLY A 119 -5.03 -19.63 -15.55
N PRO A 120 -6.05 -20.10 -14.82
CA PRO A 120 -7.33 -19.40 -14.62
C PRO A 120 -7.18 -18.19 -13.66
N ILE A 121 -7.99 -17.13 -13.86
CA ILE A 121 -7.86 -15.82 -13.18
C ILE A 121 -7.76 -15.95 -11.64
N LYS A 122 -8.56 -16.84 -11.04
CA LYS A 122 -8.57 -17.08 -9.59
C LYS A 122 -7.22 -17.60 -9.07
N GLU A 123 -6.59 -18.52 -9.81
CA GLU A 123 -5.28 -19.06 -9.43
C GLU A 123 -4.15 -18.06 -9.66
N ARG A 124 -4.25 -17.24 -10.70
CA ARG A 124 -3.26 -16.17 -10.96
C ARG A 124 -3.28 -15.12 -9.86
N ILE A 125 -4.48 -14.68 -9.44
CA ILE A 125 -4.63 -13.73 -8.32
C ILE A 125 -4.08 -14.37 -7.04
N LYS A 126 -4.42 -15.63 -6.76
CA LYS A 126 -3.88 -16.34 -5.58
C LYS A 126 -2.36 -16.43 -5.63
N LYS A 127 -1.76 -16.81 -6.76
CA LYS A 127 -0.30 -16.85 -6.95
C LYS A 127 0.36 -15.46 -6.89
N ALA A 128 -0.32 -14.41 -7.34
CA ALA A 128 0.19 -13.04 -7.32
C ALA A 128 0.23 -12.45 -5.89
N ILE A 129 -0.72 -12.87 -5.04
CA ILE A 129 -0.89 -12.43 -3.65
C ILE A 129 -0.05 -13.27 -2.69
N VAL A 130 0.31 -14.51 -3.03
CA VAL A 130 1.20 -15.33 -2.19
C VAL A 130 2.58 -14.68 -2.12
N PRO A 131 3.02 -14.24 -0.92
CA PRO A 131 4.36 -13.71 -0.76
C PRO A 131 5.40 -14.82 -0.96
N LYS A 132 6.51 -14.48 -1.62
CA LYS A 132 7.68 -15.38 -1.67
C LYS A 132 8.38 -15.31 -0.31
N LEU A 133 8.04 -16.21 0.62
CA LEU A 133 8.75 -16.31 1.89
C LEU A 133 10.12 -16.95 1.68
N THR A 134 11.16 -16.34 2.27
CA THR A 134 12.50 -16.93 2.38
C THR A 134 12.46 -18.17 3.27
N LYS A 135 13.20 -19.24 2.91
CA LYS A 135 13.21 -20.54 3.60
C LYS A 135 13.46 -20.43 5.10
N ASP A 136 14.28 -19.47 5.54
CA ASP A 136 14.59 -19.23 6.96
C ASP A 136 13.36 -18.86 7.81
N GLN A 137 12.41 -18.11 7.23
CA GLN A 137 11.18 -17.70 7.90
C GLN A 137 10.22 -18.90 8.09
N ILE A 138 10.25 -19.84 7.14
CA ILE A 138 9.43 -21.06 7.16
C ILE A 138 9.97 -22.04 8.21
N SER A 139 11.30 -22.21 8.28
CA SER A 139 11.97 -23.12 9.24
C SER A 139 11.70 -22.71 10.69
N LYS A 140 11.77 -21.41 11.01
CA LYS A 140 11.45 -20.91 12.36
C LYS A 140 9.98 -21.13 12.72
N LYS A 141 9.05 -20.83 11.81
CA LYS A 141 7.62 -21.02 12.06
C LYS A 141 7.22 -22.49 12.19
N SER A 142 7.79 -23.38 11.39
CA SER A 142 7.58 -24.84 11.51
C SER A 142 8.03 -25.34 12.87
N ARG A 143 9.29 -25.04 13.25
CA ARG A 143 9.87 -25.46 14.52
C ARG A 143 9.07 -25.01 15.74
N ASN A 144 8.52 -23.79 15.71
CA ASN A 144 7.69 -23.27 16.78
C ASN A 144 6.30 -23.93 16.84
N LYS A 145 5.70 -24.24 15.67
CA LYS A 145 4.45 -24.99 15.59
C LYS A 145 4.60 -26.41 16.14
N ASP A 146 5.67 -27.08 15.75
CA ASP A 146 5.96 -28.44 16.18
C ASP A 146 6.19 -28.48 17.70
N GLY A 147 6.96 -27.53 18.25
CA GLY A 147 7.14 -27.38 19.70
C GLY A 147 5.83 -27.12 20.46
N ALA A 148 4.95 -26.27 19.93
CA ALA A 148 3.65 -25.98 20.55
C ALA A 148 2.71 -27.20 20.57
N LEU A 149 2.71 -28.00 19.49
CA LEU A 149 1.92 -29.23 19.41
C LEU A 149 2.38 -30.29 20.42
N LEU A 150 3.70 -30.40 20.62
CA LEU A 150 4.25 -31.32 21.62
C LEU A 150 3.90 -30.91 23.05
N LEU A 151 3.87 -29.61 23.36
CA LEU A 151 3.45 -29.14 24.69
C LEU A 151 1.97 -29.44 24.97
N GLN A 152 1.09 -29.25 23.98
CA GLN A 152 -0.33 -29.62 24.11
C GLN A 152 -0.54 -31.13 24.35
N GLN A 153 0.31 -32.00 23.79
CA GLN A 153 0.22 -33.45 24.00
C GLN A 153 0.71 -33.90 25.38
N ILE A 154 1.54 -33.10 26.07
CA ILE A 154 2.06 -33.41 27.42
C ILE A 154 1.11 -32.92 28.52
N GLU A 155 0.34 -31.86 28.25
CA GLU A 155 -0.65 -31.30 29.20
C GLU A 155 -2.02 -32.01 29.20
N THR A 156 -2.22 -33.06 28.38
CA THR A 156 -3.47 -33.85 28.31
C THR A 156 -3.27 -35.25 28.85
#